data_AF-A0A4U0VW52-F1
#
_entry.id   AF-A0A4U0VW52-F1
#
_cell.length_a   1.000
_cell.length_b   1.000
_cell.length_c   1.000
_cell.angle_alpha   90.00
_cell.angle_beta   90.00
_cell.angle_gamma   90.00
#
_symmetry.space_group_name_H-M   'P 1'
#
loop_
_entity.id
_entity.type
_entity.pdbx_description
1 polymer ?
#
loop_
_entity_poly.entity_id
_entity_poly.type
_entity_poly.pdbx_seq_one_letter_code
_entity_poly.pdbx_strand_id
1 'polypeptide(L)'
;MAHRIISQIVITGSRVLGRAFAEAYRQASASQKYAAAAGKGSTGNTFTSSGLTLDEACKILNVPPPKGGETNMEQVMEMFKRLFDQNDPKKGGSFYLQSKILRARERIELE
;
A
#
# COMPACT_ATOMS: atom_id res chain seq x y z
N MET A 1 36.84 34.99 -10.92
CA MET A 1 36.43 34.51 -9.58
C MET A 1 35.07 33.81 -9.57
N ALA A 2 34.04 34.30 -10.28
CA ALA A 2 32.70 33.68 -10.28
C ALA A 2 32.62 32.26 -10.89
N HIS A 3 33.35 31.98 -11.98
CA HIS A 3 33.33 30.66 -12.64
C HIS A 3 33.84 29.53 -11.74
N ARG A 4 34.82 29.80 -10.85
CA ARG A 4 35.36 28.78 -9.93
C ARG A 4 34.33 28.37 -8.87
N ILE A 5 33.52 29.32 -8.41
CA ILE A 5 32.46 29.08 -7.42
C ILE A 5 31.32 28.28 -8.05
N ILE A 6 30.90 28.65 -9.27
CA ILE A 6 29.86 27.92 -10.02
C ILE A 6 30.31 26.47 -10.30
N SER A 7 31.54 26.27 -10.75
CA SER A 7 32.08 24.92 -10.97
C SER A 7 32.13 24.08 -9.69
N GLN A 8 32.49 24.68 -8.54
CA GLN A 8 32.50 23.97 -7.25
C GLN A 8 31.11 23.57 -6.76
N ILE A 9 30.10 24.42 -6.96
CA ILE A 9 28.70 24.12 -6.61
C ILE A 9 28.17 22.97 -7.47
N VAL A 10 28.44 23.00 -8.78
CA VAL A 10 27.98 21.95 -9.70
C VAL A 10 28.66 20.60 -9.40
N ILE A 11 29.96 20.59 -9.13
CA ILE A 11 30.70 19.34 -8.81
C ILE A 11 30.25 18.76 -7.47
N THR A 12 30.03 19.61 -6.47
CA THR A 12 29.58 19.16 -5.14
C THR A 12 28.13 18.70 -5.17
N GLY A 13 27.24 19.45 -5.83
CA GLY A 13 25.82 19.12 -5.97
C GLY A 13 25.58 17.82 -6.75
N SER A 14 26.32 17.59 -7.83
CA SER A 14 26.20 16.36 -8.63
C SER A 14 26.67 15.11 -7.88
N ARG A 15 27.70 15.20 -7.03
CA ARG A 15 28.15 14.08 -6.19
C ARG A 15 27.13 13.67 -5.13
N VAL A 16 26.45 14.64 -4.53
CA VAL A 16 25.43 14.37 -3.50
C VAL A 16 24.19 13.76 -4.12
N LEU A 17 23.68 14.35 -5.23
CA LEU A 17 22.56 13.76 -5.98
C LEU A 17 22.90 12.35 -6.46
N GLY A 18 24.05 12.15 -7.10
CA GLY A 18 24.45 10.87 -7.67
C GLY A 18 24.55 9.76 -6.62
N ARG A 19 25.09 10.05 -5.43
CA ARG A 19 25.13 9.06 -4.32
C ARG A 19 23.74 8.72 -3.81
N ALA A 20 22.86 9.70 -3.65
CA ALA A 20 21.48 9.45 -3.21
C ALA A 20 20.70 8.57 -4.22
N PHE A 21 20.84 8.83 -5.52
CA PHE A 21 20.22 7.98 -6.55
C PHE A 21 20.81 6.56 -6.58
N ALA A 22 22.12 6.42 -6.43
CA ALA A 22 22.79 5.11 -6.40
C ALA A 22 22.38 4.30 -5.15
N GLU A 23 22.29 4.94 -3.98
CA GLU A 23 21.82 4.31 -2.75
C GLU A 23 20.35 3.91 -2.84
N ALA A 24 19.48 4.78 -3.38
CA ALA A 24 18.09 4.46 -3.63
C ALA A 24 17.92 3.30 -4.63
N TYR A 25 18.71 3.26 -5.71
CA TYR A 25 18.68 2.16 -6.67
C TYR A 25 19.18 0.85 -6.04
N ARG A 26 20.22 0.91 -5.21
CA ARG A 26 20.70 -0.25 -4.43
C ARG A 26 19.65 -0.72 -3.44
N GLN A 27 18.92 0.19 -2.81
CA GLN A 27 17.87 -0.12 -1.85
C GLN A 27 16.63 -0.72 -2.53
N ALA A 28 16.25 -0.22 -3.71
CA ALA A 28 15.17 -0.77 -4.53
C ALA A 28 15.51 -2.16 -5.07
N SER A 29 16.74 -2.38 -5.53
CA SER A 29 17.17 -3.70 -6.00
C SER A 29 17.35 -4.70 -4.85
N ALA A 30 17.80 -4.25 -3.68
CA ALA A 30 17.87 -5.10 -2.49
C ALA A 30 16.47 -5.50 -2.02
N SER A 31 15.52 -4.55 -1.90
CA SER A 31 14.15 -4.85 -1.51
C SER A 31 13.44 -5.79 -2.49
N GLN A 32 13.72 -5.68 -3.79
CA GLN A 32 13.24 -6.63 -4.80
C GLN A 32 13.83 -8.04 -4.62
N LYS A 33 15.09 -8.17 -4.21
CA LYS A 33 15.70 -9.49 -3.92
C LYS A 33 15.11 -10.14 -2.67
N TYR A 34 14.80 -9.36 -1.63
CA TYR A 34 14.11 -9.87 -0.44
C TYR A 34 12.64 -10.24 -0.75
N ALA A 35 11.95 -9.46 -1.58
CA ALA A 35 10.60 -9.80 -2.06
C ALA A 35 10.58 -11.05 -2.94
N ALA A 36 11.59 -11.25 -3.80
CA ALA A 36 11.72 -12.44 -4.64
C ALA A 36 12.05 -13.72 -3.83
N ALA A 37 12.80 -13.60 -2.73
CA ALA A 37 13.12 -14.72 -1.84
C ALA A 37 11.90 -15.16 -1.00
N ALA A 38 11.02 -14.23 -0.62
CA ALA A 38 9.77 -14.53 0.08
C ALA A 38 8.64 -15.05 -0.85
N GLY A 39 8.80 -14.95 -2.17
CA GLY A 39 7.75 -15.22 -3.17
C GLY A 39 7.78 -16.60 -3.84
N LYS A 40 8.60 -17.56 -3.39
CA LYS A 40 8.58 -18.94 -3.92
C LYS A 40 7.45 -19.75 -3.27
N GLY A 41 6.21 -19.38 -3.56
CA GLY A 41 5.06 -20.07 -2.98
C GLY A 41 3.68 -19.54 -3.33
N SER A 42 3.44 -18.99 -4.52
CA SER A 42 2.10 -19.00 -5.13
C SER A 42 2.16 -18.47 -6.56
N THR A 43 2.13 -19.40 -7.52
CA THR A 43 1.77 -19.11 -8.91
C THR A 43 0.25 -18.93 -8.94
N GLY A 44 -0.22 -17.70 -8.78
CA GLY A 44 -1.64 -17.38 -8.85
C GLY A 44 -1.92 -15.88 -8.79
N ASN A 45 -2.17 -15.29 -9.96
CA ASN A 45 -2.97 -14.07 -10.12
C ASN A 45 -2.37 -12.71 -9.64
N THR A 46 -1.27 -12.29 -10.27
CA THR A 46 -0.62 -10.98 -10.06
C THR A 46 -1.36 -9.78 -10.70
N PHE A 47 -2.69 -9.77 -10.63
CA PHE A 47 -3.51 -8.56 -10.85
C PHE A 47 -4.71 -8.44 -9.89
N THR A 48 -4.92 -9.40 -8.98
CA THR A 48 -6.07 -9.38 -8.05
C THR A 48 -5.72 -9.14 -6.58
N SER A 49 -4.45 -9.16 -6.19
CA SER A 49 -4.11 -8.99 -4.76
C SER A 49 -2.60 -8.77 -4.57
N SER A 50 -2.18 -7.50 -4.51
CA SER A 50 -1.26 -7.17 -3.42
C SER A 50 -2.03 -7.44 -2.13
N GLY A 51 -1.68 -8.55 -1.46
CA GLY A 51 -2.48 -9.23 -0.45
C GLY A 51 -2.98 -8.31 0.66
N LEU A 52 -4.30 -8.12 0.69
CA LEU A 52 -4.98 -7.55 1.84
C LEU A 52 -5.13 -8.66 2.88
N THR A 53 -4.45 -8.52 4.01
CA THR A 53 -4.56 -9.44 5.13
C THR A 53 -5.91 -9.28 5.84
N LEU A 54 -6.35 -10.30 6.57
CA LEU A 54 -7.57 -10.21 7.38
C LEU A 54 -7.47 -9.08 8.41
N ASP A 55 -6.31 -8.94 9.06
CA ASP A 55 -6.05 -7.86 10.02
C ASP A 55 -6.15 -6.47 9.38
N GLU A 56 -5.61 -6.28 8.18
CA GLU A 56 -5.78 -5.03 7.44
C GLU A 56 -7.23 -4.78 7.05
N ALA A 57 -7.96 -5.82 6.63
CA ALA A 57 -9.38 -5.69 6.29
C ALA A 57 -10.22 -5.26 7.50
N CYS A 58 -9.99 -5.88 8.66
CA CYS A 58 -10.63 -5.50 9.92
C CYS A 58 -10.31 -4.06 10.31
N LYS A 59 -9.05 -3.62 10.12
CA LYS A 59 -8.64 -2.23 10.38
C LYS A 59 -9.30 -1.24 9.42
N ILE A 60 -9.37 -1.54 8.12
CA ILE A 60 -10.01 -0.68 7.12
C ILE A 60 -11.50 -0.46 7.45
N LEU A 61 -12.21 -1.52 7.85
CA LEU A 61 -13.62 -1.44 8.23
C LEU A 61 -13.85 -1.07 9.70
N ASN A 62 -12.78 -0.85 10.47
CA ASN A 62 -12.83 -0.55 11.90
C ASN A 62 -13.70 -1.54 12.70
N VAL A 63 -13.53 -2.82 12.42
CA VAL A 63 -14.21 -3.93 13.12
C VAL A 63 -13.21 -4.77 13.91
N PRO A 64 -13.61 -5.36 15.04
CA PRO A 64 -12.73 -6.27 15.75
C PRO A 64 -12.40 -7.50 14.90
N PRO A 65 -11.19 -8.07 15.03
CA PRO A 65 -10.88 -9.34 14.40
C PRO A 65 -11.79 -10.45 14.96
N PRO A 66 -12.10 -11.50 14.16
CA PRO A 66 -12.94 -12.60 14.60
C PRO A 66 -12.44 -13.21 15.90
N LYS A 67 -13.28 -13.22 16.93
CA LYS A 67 -12.97 -13.84 18.22
C LYS A 67 -13.57 -15.25 18.21
N GLY A 68 -12.71 -16.26 18.19
CA GLY A 68 -13.17 -17.67 18.17
C GLY A 68 -13.68 -18.15 16.80
N GLY A 69 -13.32 -17.46 15.70
CA GLY A 69 -13.74 -17.81 14.35
C GLY A 69 -15.08 -17.21 13.91
N GLU A 70 -15.80 -16.52 14.79
CA GLU A 70 -17.04 -15.84 14.45
C GLU A 70 -16.80 -14.35 14.18
N THR A 71 -17.19 -13.90 12.98
CA THR A 71 -17.21 -12.49 12.59
C THR A 71 -18.63 -11.95 12.67
N ASN A 72 -18.83 -10.80 13.32
CA ASN A 72 -20.13 -10.12 13.29
C ASN A 72 -20.34 -9.44 11.92
N MET A 73 -20.93 -10.17 10.99
CA MET A 73 -21.16 -9.69 9.62
C MET A 73 -22.14 -8.51 9.53
N GLU A 74 -23.05 -8.35 10.49
CA GLU A 74 -23.95 -7.18 10.53
C GLU A 74 -23.15 -5.89 10.74
N GLN A 75 -22.23 -5.91 11.70
CA GLN A 75 -21.36 -4.77 11.99
C GLN A 75 -20.42 -4.47 10.83
N VAL A 76 -19.91 -5.50 10.15
CA VAL A 76 -19.07 -5.35 8.94
C VAL A 76 -19.84 -4.66 7.83
N MET A 77 -21.09 -5.06 7.58
CA MET A 77 -21.93 -4.48 6.52
C MET A 77 -22.35 -3.05 6.83
N GLU A 78 -22.69 -2.74 8.08
CA GLU A 78 -22.98 -1.38 8.53
C GLU A 78 -21.78 -0.46 8.28
N MET A 79 -20.61 -0.88 8.74
CA MET A 79 -19.37 -0.14 8.59
C MET A 79 -18.95 0.02 7.12
N PHE A 80 -19.06 -1.05 6.34
CA PHE A 80 -18.83 -1.03 4.90
C PHE A 80 -19.73 0.01 4.22
N LYS A 81 -21.04 -0.05 4.43
CA LYS A 81 -22.00 0.88 3.80
C LYS A 81 -21.66 2.32 4.14
N ARG A 82 -21.42 2.62 5.42
CA ARG A 82 -21.06 3.96 5.88
C ARG A 82 -19.80 4.49 5.19
N LEU A 83 -18.72 3.71 5.18
CA LEU A 83 -17.44 4.12 4.61
C LEU A 83 -17.50 4.18 3.07
N PHE A 84 -18.20 3.26 2.43
CA PHE A 84 -18.35 3.19 0.98
C PHE A 84 -19.13 4.39 0.44
N ASP A 85 -20.23 4.77 1.10
CA ASP A 85 -21.06 5.92 0.73
C ASP A 85 -20.34 7.25 0.96
N GLN A 86 -19.55 7.35 2.03
CA GLN A 86 -18.73 8.54 2.33
C GLN A 86 -17.58 8.73 1.33
N ASN A 87 -17.08 7.65 0.73
CA ASN A 87 -15.99 7.69 -0.23
C ASN A 87 -16.45 7.60 -1.69
N ASP A 88 -17.74 7.80 -1.96
CA ASP A 88 -18.30 7.82 -3.32
C ASP A 88 -17.60 8.89 -4.19
N PRO A 89 -16.91 8.50 -5.28
CA PRO A 89 -16.26 9.43 -6.19
C PRO A 89 -17.20 10.50 -6.76
N LYS A 90 -18.48 10.17 -6.92
CA LYS A 90 -19.50 11.11 -7.42
C LYS A 90 -19.78 12.23 -6.43
N LYS A 91 -19.49 12.02 -5.15
CA LYS A 91 -19.66 12.99 -4.06
C LYS A 91 -18.34 13.64 -3.62
N GLY A 92 -17.28 13.51 -4.44
CA GLY A 92 -15.95 14.03 -4.13
C GLY A 92 -15.08 13.09 -3.29
N GLY A 93 -15.50 11.84 -3.10
CA GLY A 93 -14.69 10.79 -2.46
C GLY A 93 -13.59 10.24 -3.36
N SER A 94 -12.77 9.33 -2.82
CA SER A 94 -11.67 8.71 -3.55
C SER A 94 -12.06 7.33 -4.07
N PHE A 95 -12.00 7.14 -5.39
CA PHE A 95 -12.22 5.82 -6.01
C PHE A 95 -11.26 4.75 -5.48
N TYR A 96 -10.02 5.16 -5.15
CA TYR A 96 -9.04 4.27 -4.56
C TYR A 96 -9.47 3.80 -3.16
N LEU A 97 -9.91 4.72 -2.31
CA LEU A 97 -10.37 4.38 -0.95
C LEU A 97 -11.64 3.54 -1.00
N GLN A 98 -12.61 3.90 -1.84
CA GLN A 98 -13.81 3.12 -2.08
C GLN A 98 -13.48 1.69 -2.54
N SER A 99 -12.52 1.55 -3.45
CA SER A 99 -12.05 0.24 -3.91
C SER A 99 -11.39 -0.57 -2.77
N LYS A 100 -10.61 0.07 -1.89
CA LYS A 100 -10.00 -0.60 -0.72
C LYS A 100 -11.04 -1.05 0.30
N ILE A 101 -12.08 -0.25 0.54
CA ILE A 101 -13.20 -0.59 1.41
C ILE A 101 -13.95 -1.81 0.87
N LEU A 102 -14.20 -1.87 -0.45
CA LEU A 102 -14.80 -3.04 -1.10
C LEU A 102 -13.95 -4.31 -0.92
N ARG A 103 -12.64 -4.21 -1.18
CA ARG A 103 -11.71 -5.34 -1.01
C ARG A 103 -11.63 -5.83 0.44
N ALA A 104 -11.73 -4.93 1.41
CA ALA A 104 -11.75 -5.29 2.82
C ALA A 104 -12.97 -6.12 3.18
N ARG A 105 -14.16 -5.74 2.69
CA ARG A 105 -15.38 -6.53 2.89
C ARG A 105 -15.25 -7.92 2.25
N GLU A 106 -14.85 -7.98 0.98
CA GLU A 106 -14.63 -9.25 0.27
C GLU A 106 -13.66 -10.16 1.02
N ARG A 107 -12.60 -9.61 1.62
CA ARG A 107 -11.62 -10.37 2.38
C ARG A 107 -12.18 -10.96 3.67
N ILE A 108 -13.03 -10.22 4.38
CA ILE A 108 -13.68 -10.68 5.61
C ILE A 108 -14.75 -11.73 5.30
N GLU A 109 -15.52 -11.57 4.21
CA GLU A 109 -16.54 -12.54 3.77
C GLU A 109 -15.96 -13.90 3.33
N LEU A 110 -14.66 -13.97 3.05
CA LEU A 110 -13.96 -15.20 2.65
C LEU A 110 -13.44 -16.04 3.83
N GLU A 111 -13.45 -15.51 5.06
CA GLU A 111 -13.14 -16.27 6.28
C GLU A 111 -14.40 -16.89 6.87
#